data_AF-A0AAW1MMX5-F1
#
_entry.id   AF-A0AAW1MMX5-F1
#
_cell.length_a   1.000
_cell.length_b   1.000
_cell.length_c   1.000
_cell.angle_alpha   90.00
_cell.angle_beta   90.00
_cell.angle_gamma   90.00
#
_symmetry.space_group_name_H-M   'P 1'
#
loop_
_entity.id
_entity.type
_entity.pdbx_description
1 polymer ?
#
loop_
_entity_poly.entity_id
_entity_poly.type
_entity_poly.pdbx_seq_one_letter_code
_entity_poly.pdbx_strand_id
1 'polypeptide(L)'
;MENKSVVTIILALTLAFCMAFYVTNAADPSKLQSFCVGINDPNSAVFVNGKFCKNPKDVTINDFLYKGFNIPSNTSSNIQGAKATLVDESLFPGLNTLGVSMARIDFAPYGLNTPHLHPLASEIFAVMEGTMYAGIVDTDNTLYDTVLNKGDMIVYPQGLVHFQLNIGENDALAIASFGGQNPQRINIPNSLFGTTPSILGDVLTKAYQVDSRVIEKLQAQFPSHENGVETGRSILRLIQQNSHSY
;
A
#
# COMPACT_ATOMS: atom_id res chain seq x y z
N MET A 1 24.40 54.49 9.18
CA MET A 1 23.40 53.73 9.98
C MET A 1 22.49 52.87 9.11
N GLU A 2 22.23 53.23 7.85
CA GLU A 2 21.42 52.45 6.90
C GLU A 2 21.87 50.99 6.68
N ASN A 3 23.18 50.75 6.53
CA ASN A 3 23.66 49.41 6.16
C ASN A 3 23.43 48.34 7.24
N LYS A 4 23.38 48.72 8.52
CA LYS A 4 23.12 47.78 9.62
C LYS A 4 21.64 47.37 9.66
N SER A 5 20.72 48.31 9.41
CA SER A 5 19.29 48.02 9.38
C SER A 5 18.91 47.12 8.22
N VAL A 6 19.49 47.33 7.03
CA VAL A 6 19.26 46.49 5.85
C VAL A 6 19.76 45.05 6.09
N VAL A 7 20.96 44.89 6.66
CA VAL A 7 21.50 43.56 6.99
C VAL A 7 20.62 42.84 8.01
N THR A 8 20.14 43.52 9.05
CA THR A 8 19.24 42.93 10.04
C THR A 8 17.90 42.50 9.42
N ILE A 9 17.35 43.28 8.50
CA ILE A 9 16.10 42.94 7.80
C ILE A 9 16.30 41.72 6.90
N ILE A 10 17.40 41.65 6.14
CA ILE A 10 17.71 40.49 5.30
C ILE A 10 17.90 39.23 6.16
N LEU A 11 18.57 39.34 7.31
CA LEU A 11 18.76 38.23 8.24
C LEU A 11 17.43 37.75 8.85
N ALA A 12 16.55 38.68 9.23
CA ALA A 12 15.22 38.35 9.75
C ALA A 12 14.34 37.67 8.70
N LEU A 13 14.38 38.14 7.45
CA LEU A 13 13.63 37.56 6.33
C LEU A 13 14.14 36.17 5.96
N THR A 14 15.46 35.95 5.97
CA THR A 14 16.05 34.62 5.73
C THR A 14 15.72 33.66 6.86
N LEU A 15 15.77 34.08 8.12
CA LEU A 15 15.36 33.24 9.25
C LEU A 15 13.87 32.87 9.19
N ALA A 16 13.00 33.83 8.85
CA ALA A 16 11.57 33.60 8.66
C ALA A 16 11.29 32.64 7.48
N PHE A 17 12.04 32.78 6.37
CA PHE A 17 11.95 31.88 5.22
C PHE A 17 12.43 30.46 5.56
N CYS A 18 13.51 30.33 6.34
CA CYS A 18 13.99 29.02 6.82
C CYS A 18 12.97 28.32 7.73
N MET A 19 12.22 29.06 8.56
CA MET A 19 11.17 28.50 9.41
C MET A 19 9.87 28.16 8.66
N ALA A 20 9.70 28.63 7.42
CA ALA A 20 8.55 28.27 6.58
C ALA A 20 8.69 26.89 5.92
N PHE A 21 9.89 26.29 5.94
CA PHE A 21 10.09 24.90 5.49
C PHE A 21 9.78 23.93 6.64
N TYR A 22 8.50 23.78 6.96
CA TYR A 22 8.07 22.55 7.62
C TYR A 22 8.35 21.40 6.65
N VAL A 23 9.29 20.53 7.02
CA VAL A 23 9.49 19.26 6.34
C VAL A 23 8.15 18.51 6.37
N THR A 24 7.50 18.39 5.23
CA THR A 24 6.32 17.55 5.08
C THR A 24 6.76 16.13 5.38
N ASN A 25 6.34 15.58 6.51
CA ASN A 25 6.62 14.21 6.86
C ASN A 25 5.57 13.32 6.19
N ALA A 26 6.01 12.39 5.34
CA ALA A 26 5.15 11.46 4.62
C ALA A 26 4.82 10.18 5.43
N ALA A 27 5.23 10.15 6.71
CA ALA A 27 4.86 9.10 7.67
C ALA A 27 3.66 9.52 8.53
N ASP A 28 3.14 8.58 9.32
CA ASP A 28 2.08 8.87 10.29
C ASP A 28 2.45 10.05 11.22
N PRO A 29 1.52 10.99 11.47
CA PRO A 29 1.77 12.11 12.36
C PRO A 29 2.17 11.63 13.76
N SER A 30 3.10 12.33 14.39
CA SER A 30 3.43 12.07 15.80
C SER A 30 2.21 12.30 16.69
N LYS A 31 2.00 11.41 17.66
CA LYS A 31 0.89 11.50 18.61
C LYS A 31 1.03 12.72 19.53
N LEU A 32 -0.10 13.36 19.83
CA LEU A 32 -0.18 14.51 20.75
C LEU A 32 -0.61 14.13 22.18
N GLN A 33 -0.99 12.87 22.38
CA GLN A 33 -1.45 12.30 23.64
C GLN A 33 -1.02 10.82 23.77
N SER A 34 -1.25 10.20 24.93
CA SER A 34 -0.87 8.80 25.16
C SER A 34 -1.51 7.82 24.19
N PHE A 35 -2.82 7.99 23.92
CA PHE A 35 -3.61 7.16 23.00
C PHE A 35 -4.79 7.95 22.42
N CYS A 36 -5.29 7.50 21.27
CA CYS A 36 -6.53 7.98 20.66
C CYS A 36 -7.20 6.77 19.98
N VAL A 37 -7.96 5.99 20.74
CA VAL A 37 -8.69 4.83 20.19
C VAL A 37 -9.68 5.33 19.15
N GLY A 38 -9.56 4.84 17.91
CA GLY A 38 -10.43 5.24 16.81
C GLY A 38 -11.90 4.89 17.08
N ILE A 39 -12.82 5.73 16.61
CA ILE A 39 -14.24 5.37 16.49
C ILE A 39 -14.61 5.14 15.03
N ASN A 40 -15.50 4.19 14.79
CA ASN A 40 -16.10 3.94 13.49
C ASN A 40 -17.46 4.63 13.48
N ASP A 41 -17.49 5.97 13.35
CA ASP A 41 -18.75 6.74 13.40
C ASP A 41 -19.30 7.02 11.98
N PRO A 42 -20.51 6.53 11.65
CA PRO A 42 -21.18 6.79 10.38
C PRO A 42 -21.86 8.16 10.28
N ASN A 43 -21.95 8.95 11.36
CA ASN A 43 -22.71 10.22 11.36
C ASN A 43 -21.88 11.47 11.07
N SER A 44 -20.56 11.37 10.96
CA SER A 44 -19.71 12.53 10.67
C SER A 44 -19.58 12.73 9.16
N ALA A 45 -20.19 13.80 8.63
CA ALA A 45 -19.98 14.26 7.24
C ALA A 45 -18.56 14.86 7.01
N VAL A 46 -17.62 14.65 7.92
CA VAL A 46 -16.28 15.26 7.92
C VAL A 46 -15.22 14.18 7.82
N PHE A 47 -14.36 14.29 6.79
CA PHE A 47 -13.21 13.43 6.56
C PHE A 47 -11.96 14.06 7.20
N VAL A 48 -11.26 13.31 8.06
CA VAL A 48 -10.04 13.75 8.74
C VAL A 48 -8.87 12.84 8.38
N ASN A 49 -7.64 13.30 8.57
CA ASN A 49 -6.45 12.45 8.44
C ASN A 49 -6.38 11.48 9.64
N GLY A 50 -6.69 10.20 9.42
CA GLY A 50 -6.81 9.19 10.48
C GLY A 50 -8.26 9.00 10.93
N LYS A 51 -8.48 8.88 12.25
CA LYS A 51 -9.82 8.69 12.84
C LYS A 51 -10.08 9.60 14.02
N PHE A 52 -11.37 9.88 14.25
CA PHE A 52 -11.83 10.48 15.50
C PHE A 52 -11.52 9.59 16.70
N CYS A 53 -11.24 10.21 17.85
CA CYS A 53 -10.92 9.51 19.09
C CYS A 53 -12.19 9.24 19.91
N LYS A 54 -12.26 8.05 20.49
CA LYS A 54 -13.15 7.72 21.61
C LYS A 54 -12.77 8.60 22.80
N ASN A 55 -13.76 9.00 23.60
CA ASN A 55 -13.51 9.73 24.84
C ASN A 55 -12.59 8.90 25.76
N PRO A 56 -11.46 9.44 26.24
CA PRO A 56 -10.52 8.67 27.06
C PRO A 56 -11.11 8.07 28.34
N LYS A 57 -12.21 8.64 28.86
CA LYS A 57 -12.91 8.11 30.05
C LYS A 57 -13.69 6.82 29.77
N ASP A 58 -14.03 6.57 28.51
CA ASP A 58 -14.80 5.39 28.08
C ASP A 58 -13.89 4.28 27.53
N VAL A 59 -12.58 4.52 27.48
CA VAL A 59 -11.58 3.56 27.01
C VAL A 59 -11.32 2.50 28.07
N THR A 60 -11.28 1.25 27.64
CA THR A 60 -11.03 0.07 28.48
C THR A 60 -9.90 -0.77 27.89
N ILE A 61 -9.41 -1.77 28.65
CA ILE A 61 -8.38 -2.69 28.14
C ILE A 61 -8.81 -3.42 26.86
N ASN A 62 -10.11 -3.64 26.66
CA ASN A 62 -10.62 -4.31 25.47
C ASN A 62 -10.40 -3.49 24.19
N ASP A 63 -10.27 -2.17 24.29
CA ASP A 63 -9.96 -1.30 23.14
C ASP A 63 -8.49 -1.47 22.67
N PHE A 64 -7.64 -2.12 23.47
CA PHE A 64 -6.22 -2.40 23.19
C PHE A 64 -5.95 -3.90 22.96
N LEU A 65 -6.98 -4.73 22.81
CA LEU A 65 -6.85 -6.16 22.58
C LEU A 65 -7.47 -6.56 21.26
N TYR A 66 -6.64 -7.06 20.33
CA TYR A 66 -7.11 -7.77 19.15
C TYR A 66 -7.02 -9.28 19.38
N LYS A 67 -8.14 -9.99 19.20
CA LYS A 67 -8.22 -11.46 19.32
C LYS A 67 -8.55 -12.07 17.97
N GLY A 68 -7.97 -13.23 17.66
CA GLY A 68 -8.21 -13.94 16.40
C GLY A 68 -7.09 -13.84 15.37
N PHE A 69 -5.99 -13.15 15.67
CA PHE A 69 -4.82 -13.07 14.77
C PHE A 69 -4.17 -14.44 14.48
N ASN A 70 -4.44 -15.44 15.32
CA ASN A 70 -3.98 -16.81 15.14
C ASN A 70 -4.79 -17.62 14.11
N ILE A 71 -5.92 -17.08 13.62
CA ILE A 71 -6.82 -17.80 12.71
C ILE A 71 -6.25 -17.75 11.29
N PRO A 72 -5.97 -18.90 10.64
CA PRO A 72 -5.49 -18.94 9.27
C PRO A 72 -6.55 -18.44 8.28
N SER A 73 -6.10 -17.77 7.23
CA SER A 73 -6.92 -17.40 6.08
C SER A 73 -7.13 -18.56 5.11
N ASN A 74 -8.29 -18.60 4.45
CA ASN A 74 -8.56 -19.57 3.38
C ASN A 74 -7.77 -19.21 2.10
N THR A 75 -6.67 -19.92 1.86
CA THR A 75 -5.78 -19.75 0.69
C THR A 75 -6.39 -20.26 -0.62
N SER A 76 -7.35 -21.18 -0.55
CA SER A 76 -8.10 -21.69 -1.72
C SER A 76 -9.15 -20.70 -2.26
N SER A 77 -9.30 -19.53 -1.61
CA SER A 77 -10.25 -18.49 -2.05
C SER A 77 -9.77 -17.68 -3.25
N ASN A 78 -8.51 -17.81 -3.66
CA ASN A 78 -7.94 -17.15 -4.83
C ASN A 78 -6.92 -18.05 -5.54
N ILE A 79 -6.68 -17.81 -6.83
CA ILE A 79 -5.76 -18.60 -7.64
C ILE A 79 -4.29 -18.34 -7.28
N GLN A 80 -3.97 -17.23 -6.61
CA GLN A 80 -2.62 -16.95 -6.15
C GLN A 80 -2.21 -17.88 -4.99
N GLY A 81 -3.16 -18.51 -4.28
CA GLY A 81 -2.86 -19.44 -3.20
C GLY A 81 -2.25 -18.76 -1.95
N ALA A 82 -2.39 -17.44 -1.81
CA ALA A 82 -1.91 -16.69 -0.65
C ALA A 82 -2.96 -15.70 -0.19
N LYS A 83 -3.05 -15.45 1.12
CA LYS A 83 -4.00 -14.48 1.67
C LYS A 83 -3.44 -13.79 2.90
N ALA A 84 -3.43 -12.46 2.84
CA ALA A 84 -3.07 -11.58 3.93
C ALA A 84 -4.33 -11.14 4.71
N THR A 85 -4.27 -11.24 6.03
CA THR A 85 -5.20 -10.58 6.97
C THR A 85 -4.47 -9.41 7.60
N LEU A 86 -4.74 -8.20 7.11
CA LEU A 86 -4.23 -6.96 7.66
C LEU A 86 -5.06 -6.56 8.90
N VAL A 87 -4.36 -6.23 9.98
CA VAL A 87 -4.90 -5.66 11.21
C VAL A 87 -4.33 -4.25 11.33
N ASP A 88 -5.05 -3.32 10.71
CA ASP A 88 -4.77 -1.87 10.72
C ASP A 88 -5.72 -1.16 11.70
N GLU A 89 -5.68 0.17 11.76
CA GLU A 89 -6.59 1.00 12.57
C GLU A 89 -8.06 0.86 12.18
N SER A 90 -8.35 0.36 10.98
CA SER A 90 -9.71 0.10 10.51
C SER A 90 -10.34 -1.04 11.31
N LEU A 91 -9.59 -2.14 11.46
CA LEU A 91 -10.01 -3.37 12.11
C LEU A 91 -9.69 -3.39 13.62
N PHE A 92 -8.60 -2.74 14.02
CA PHE A 92 -8.16 -2.62 15.41
C PHE A 92 -8.01 -1.14 15.78
N PRO A 93 -9.09 -0.46 16.21
CA PRO A 93 -9.08 0.98 16.42
C PRO A 93 -8.09 1.49 17.48
N GLY A 94 -7.61 0.62 18.36
CA GLY A 94 -6.54 0.92 19.31
C GLY A 94 -5.22 1.34 18.65
N LEU A 95 -5.00 1.02 17.38
CA LEU A 95 -3.81 1.39 16.61
C LEU A 95 -3.81 2.85 16.13
N ASN A 96 -4.96 3.52 16.18
CA ASN A 96 -5.08 4.89 15.67
C ASN A 96 -4.10 5.84 16.40
N THR A 97 -3.36 6.63 15.62
CA THR A 97 -2.26 7.52 16.00
C THR A 97 -0.97 6.85 16.50
N LEU A 98 -0.87 5.51 16.47
CA LEU A 98 0.28 4.79 17.04
C LEU A 98 1.37 4.44 16.03
N GLY A 99 1.17 4.65 14.73
CA GLY A 99 2.23 4.47 13.73
C GLY A 99 2.61 3.01 13.46
N VAL A 100 1.73 2.05 13.78
CA VAL A 100 2.00 0.62 13.62
C VAL A 100 0.76 -0.18 13.23
N SER A 101 0.98 -1.24 12.46
CA SER A 101 -0.01 -2.26 12.12
C SER A 101 0.68 -3.58 11.79
N MET A 102 -0.10 -4.65 11.65
CA MET A 102 0.44 -6.00 11.38
C MET A 102 -0.44 -6.75 10.39
N ALA A 103 0.15 -7.67 9.63
CA ALA A 103 -0.59 -8.62 8.83
C ALA A 103 -0.12 -10.05 9.12
N ARG A 104 -1.07 -10.98 9.12
CA ARG A 104 -0.81 -12.42 9.00
C ARG A 104 -0.95 -12.81 7.54
N ILE A 105 0.00 -13.55 6.99
CA ILE A 105 -0.08 -14.03 5.62
C ILE A 105 0.05 -15.56 5.63
N ASP A 106 -1.00 -16.22 5.16
CA ASP A 106 -1.04 -17.67 4.97
C ASP A 106 -0.83 -17.98 3.48
N PHE A 107 -0.01 -18.99 3.19
CA PHE A 107 0.32 -19.45 1.85
C PHE A 107 0.04 -20.95 1.73
N ALA A 108 -0.70 -21.36 0.70
CA ALA A 108 -0.74 -22.75 0.24
C ALA A 108 0.63 -23.15 -0.35
N PRO A 109 0.87 -24.43 -0.67
CA PRO A 109 2.05 -24.83 -1.42
C PRO A 109 2.09 -24.04 -2.73
N TYR A 110 3.24 -23.45 -3.06
CA TYR A 110 3.42 -22.62 -4.26
C TYR A 110 2.57 -21.34 -4.29
N GLY A 111 2.02 -20.92 -3.15
CA GLY A 111 1.24 -19.70 -3.01
C GLY A 111 2.10 -18.43 -3.19
N LEU A 112 1.56 -17.45 -3.90
CA LEU A 112 2.21 -16.19 -4.27
C LEU A 112 1.50 -15.00 -3.63
N ASN A 113 2.19 -14.26 -2.76
CA ASN A 113 1.84 -12.87 -2.50
C ASN A 113 2.40 -12.04 -3.66
N THR A 114 1.50 -11.66 -4.57
CA THR A 114 1.82 -11.03 -5.86
C THR A 114 2.62 -9.74 -5.70
N PRO A 115 3.38 -9.32 -6.73
CA PRO A 115 4.08 -8.04 -6.70
C PRO A 115 3.17 -6.89 -6.27
N HIS A 116 3.56 -6.23 -5.18
CA HIS A 116 2.81 -5.14 -4.56
C HIS A 116 3.77 -4.15 -3.92
N LEU A 117 3.22 -3.02 -3.47
CA LEU A 117 3.94 -2.04 -2.66
C LEU A 117 3.04 -1.43 -1.59
N HIS A 118 3.67 -0.89 -0.56
CA HIS A 118 3.05 -0.19 0.56
C HIS A 118 3.42 1.30 0.48
N PRO A 119 2.52 2.19 0.03
CA PRO A 119 2.89 3.58 -0.22
C PRO A 119 3.12 4.38 1.07
N LEU A 120 2.58 3.93 2.21
CA LEU A 120 2.58 4.69 3.46
C LEU A 120 3.38 4.04 4.60
N ALA A 121 4.02 2.89 4.38
CA ALA A 121 4.83 2.26 5.41
C ALA A 121 5.95 1.39 4.82
N SER A 122 7.06 1.30 5.54
CA SER A 122 7.99 0.17 5.38
C SER A 122 7.46 -1.05 6.11
N GLU A 123 7.88 -2.24 5.67
CA GLU A 123 7.45 -3.53 6.20
C GLU A 123 8.65 -4.32 6.74
N ILE A 124 8.45 -5.00 7.85
CA ILE A 124 9.33 -6.09 8.30
C ILE A 124 8.52 -7.38 8.26
N PHE A 125 9.03 -8.39 7.55
CA PHE A 125 8.36 -9.65 7.30
C PHE A 125 9.16 -10.80 7.90
N ALA A 126 8.53 -11.59 8.77
CA ALA A 126 9.13 -12.73 9.44
C ALA A 126 8.46 -14.04 9.02
N VAL A 127 9.26 -15.02 8.60
CA VAL A 127 8.76 -16.35 8.25
C VAL A 127 8.58 -17.18 9.52
N MET A 128 7.34 -17.57 9.81
CA MET A 128 7.01 -18.37 10.99
C MET A 128 7.00 -19.86 10.69
N GLU A 129 6.61 -20.25 9.47
CA GLU A 129 6.62 -21.63 8.98
C GLU A 129 6.88 -21.65 7.46
N GLY A 130 7.53 -22.70 6.97
CA GLY A 130 7.79 -22.91 5.53
C GLY A 130 9.10 -22.32 5.00
N THR A 131 9.20 -22.27 3.67
CA THR A 131 10.36 -21.75 2.93
C THR A 131 9.86 -20.86 1.80
N MET A 132 10.34 -19.61 1.76
CA MET A 132 9.83 -18.56 0.89
C MET A 132 10.93 -18.04 -0.03
N TYR A 133 10.67 -17.97 -1.33
CA TYR A 133 11.41 -17.09 -2.23
C TYR A 133 10.84 -15.68 -2.13
N ALA A 134 11.66 -14.68 -1.84
CA ALA A 134 11.22 -13.30 -1.66
C ALA A 134 12.15 -12.34 -2.40
N GLY A 135 11.60 -11.22 -2.87
CA GLY A 135 12.39 -10.23 -3.60
C GLY A 135 11.84 -8.80 -3.51
N ILE A 136 12.74 -7.85 -3.73
CA ILE A 136 12.51 -6.40 -3.71
C ILE A 136 13.09 -5.82 -4.99
N VAL A 137 12.38 -4.89 -5.62
CA VAL A 137 12.84 -4.16 -6.81
C VAL A 137 13.06 -2.70 -6.46
N ASP A 138 14.27 -2.19 -6.68
CA ASP A 138 14.61 -0.78 -6.46
C ASP A 138 14.22 0.12 -7.65
N THR A 139 14.49 1.42 -7.54
CA THR A 139 14.16 2.41 -8.57
C THR A 139 14.99 2.28 -9.85
N ASP A 140 16.13 1.58 -9.79
CA ASP A 140 16.98 1.29 -10.95
C ASP A 140 16.54 -0.02 -11.64
N ASN A 141 15.46 -0.64 -11.18
CA ASN A 141 14.94 -1.95 -11.59
C ASN A 141 15.88 -3.12 -11.24
N THR A 142 16.68 -2.96 -10.19
CA THR A 142 17.52 -4.05 -9.66
C THR A 142 16.69 -4.93 -8.73
N LEU A 143 16.69 -6.24 -9.00
CA LEU A 143 16.11 -7.24 -8.11
C LEU A 143 17.13 -7.63 -7.02
N TYR A 144 16.69 -7.56 -5.76
CA TYR A 144 17.37 -8.16 -4.62
C TYR A 144 16.48 -9.27 -4.08
N ASP A 145 16.91 -10.52 -4.27
CA ASP A 145 16.13 -11.70 -3.92
C ASP A 145 16.90 -12.67 -3.04
N THR A 146 16.15 -13.50 -2.31
CA THR A 146 16.71 -14.54 -1.45
C THR A 146 15.67 -15.63 -1.18
N VAL A 147 16.14 -16.75 -0.63
CA VAL A 147 15.28 -17.74 0.03
C VAL A 147 15.32 -17.50 1.54
N LEU A 148 14.14 -17.43 2.15
CA LEU A 148 13.93 -17.27 3.58
C LEU A 148 13.37 -18.58 4.15
N ASN A 149 13.90 -19.03 5.28
CA ASN A 149 13.41 -20.17 6.04
C ASN A 149 12.70 -19.71 7.31
N LYS A 150 12.04 -20.63 8.00
CA LYS A 150 11.49 -20.41 9.33
C LYS A 150 12.51 -19.73 10.26
N GLY A 151 12.12 -18.59 10.82
CA GLY A 151 12.92 -17.75 11.71
C GLY A 151 13.64 -16.61 11.01
N ASP A 152 13.74 -16.63 9.68
CA ASP A 152 14.36 -15.55 8.91
C ASP A 152 13.42 -14.34 8.80
N MET A 153 14.03 -13.16 8.65
CA MET A 153 13.34 -11.88 8.50
C MET A 153 13.90 -11.11 7.30
N ILE A 154 13.04 -10.36 6.64
CA ILE A 154 13.39 -9.43 5.56
C ILE A 154 12.69 -8.08 5.78
N VAL A 155 13.30 -7.00 5.29
CA VAL A 155 12.73 -5.65 5.33
C VAL A 155 12.38 -5.19 3.94
N TYR A 156 11.20 -4.61 3.75
CA TYR A 156 10.78 -3.96 2.52
C TYR A 156 10.68 -2.44 2.75
N PRO A 157 11.53 -1.65 2.08
CA PRO A 157 11.43 -0.19 2.16
C PRO A 157 10.09 0.31 1.61
N GLN A 158 9.57 1.36 2.24
CA GLN A 158 8.31 2.01 1.84
C GLN A 158 8.28 2.32 0.34
N GLY A 159 7.19 1.95 -0.31
CA GLY A 159 6.94 2.26 -1.72
C GLY A 159 7.68 1.38 -2.74
N LEU A 160 8.57 0.47 -2.32
CA LEU A 160 9.24 -0.44 -3.26
C LEU A 160 8.38 -1.66 -3.58
N VAL A 161 8.44 -2.09 -4.85
CA VAL A 161 7.76 -3.31 -5.30
C VAL A 161 8.45 -4.51 -4.69
N HIS A 162 7.68 -5.41 -4.09
CA HIS A 162 8.16 -6.65 -3.52
C HIS A 162 7.12 -7.76 -3.61
N PHE A 163 7.56 -9.00 -3.38
CA PHE A 163 6.74 -10.21 -3.49
C PHE A 163 7.28 -11.33 -2.60
N GLN A 164 6.44 -12.33 -2.35
CA GLN A 164 6.85 -13.58 -1.70
C GLN A 164 6.15 -14.77 -2.35
N LEU A 165 6.90 -15.83 -2.62
CA LEU A 165 6.42 -17.09 -3.16
C LEU A 165 6.79 -18.20 -2.18
N ASN A 166 5.81 -18.96 -1.70
CA ASN A 166 6.10 -20.21 -1.00
C ASN A 166 6.69 -21.20 -2.01
N ILE A 167 7.92 -21.66 -1.79
CA ILE A 167 8.56 -22.64 -2.69
C ILE A 167 8.55 -24.06 -2.11
N GLY A 168 7.93 -24.23 -0.93
CA GLY A 168 7.73 -25.51 -0.28
C GLY A 168 6.49 -26.25 -0.76
N GLU A 169 6.48 -27.56 -0.52
CA GLU A 169 5.35 -28.46 -0.78
C GLU A 169 4.25 -28.40 0.29
N ASN A 170 4.49 -27.67 1.40
CA ASN A 170 3.57 -27.51 2.51
C ASN A 170 3.12 -26.06 2.63
N ASP A 171 2.04 -25.84 3.39
CA ASP A 171 1.59 -24.50 3.77
C ASP A 171 2.70 -23.72 4.50
N ALA A 172 2.75 -22.41 4.27
CA ALA A 172 3.66 -21.49 4.92
C ALA A 172 2.91 -20.35 5.62
N LEU A 173 3.54 -19.78 6.63
CA LEU A 173 3.00 -18.69 7.44
C LEU A 173 4.08 -17.63 7.63
N ALA A 174 3.69 -16.38 7.41
CA ALA A 174 4.52 -15.24 7.75
C ALA A 174 3.72 -14.13 8.43
N ILE A 175 4.42 -13.31 9.20
CA ILE A 175 3.89 -12.12 9.86
C ILE A 175 4.62 -10.90 9.33
N ALA A 176 3.86 -9.94 8.84
CA ALA A 176 4.35 -8.61 8.46
C ALA A 176 4.01 -7.60 9.57
N SER A 177 4.93 -6.69 9.84
CA SER A 177 4.72 -5.52 10.71
C SER A 177 5.09 -4.26 9.94
N PHE A 178 4.29 -3.21 10.10
CA PHE A 178 4.43 -1.99 9.31
C PHE A 178 4.72 -0.79 10.20
N GLY A 179 5.57 0.12 9.70
CA GLY A 179 5.83 1.44 10.29
C GLY A 179 4.75 2.47 10.00
N GLY A 180 3.48 2.08 10.10
CA GLY A 180 2.31 2.94 9.92
C GLY A 180 1.04 2.23 10.38
N GLN A 181 0.07 2.98 10.86
CA GLN A 181 -1.24 2.48 11.29
C GLN A 181 -2.01 1.90 10.10
N ASN A 182 -1.83 2.52 8.93
CA ASN A 182 -2.41 2.11 7.65
C ASN A 182 -1.31 2.08 6.57
N PRO A 183 -0.73 0.92 6.27
CA PRO A 183 0.33 0.84 5.27
C PRO A 183 -0.18 1.14 3.85
N GLN A 184 -1.49 1.01 3.64
CA GLN A 184 -2.16 0.84 2.34
C GLN A 184 -1.50 -0.25 1.49
N ARG A 185 -2.08 -0.62 0.36
CA ARG A 185 -1.48 -1.61 -0.54
C ARG A 185 -1.87 -1.32 -1.97
N ILE A 186 -0.89 -1.31 -2.85
CA ILE A 186 -1.10 -1.30 -4.30
C ILE A 186 -0.67 -2.67 -4.81
N ASN A 187 -1.65 -3.50 -5.21
CA ASN A 187 -1.34 -4.79 -5.85
C ASN A 187 -1.14 -4.56 -7.35
N ILE A 188 0.10 -4.64 -7.82
CA ILE A 188 0.50 -4.18 -9.16
C ILE A 188 -0.36 -4.82 -10.27
N PRO A 189 -0.58 -6.14 -10.30
CA PRO A 189 -1.40 -6.74 -11.35
C PRO A 189 -2.84 -6.20 -11.39
N ASN A 190 -3.49 -6.05 -10.23
CA ASN A 190 -4.85 -5.50 -10.16
C ASN A 190 -4.88 -4.02 -10.54
N SER A 191 -3.90 -3.23 -10.10
CA SER A 191 -3.84 -1.80 -10.41
C SER A 191 -3.58 -1.50 -11.89
N LEU A 192 -3.03 -2.46 -12.65
CA LEU A 192 -2.79 -2.31 -14.08
C LEU A 192 -3.90 -2.92 -14.94
N PHE A 193 -4.48 -4.04 -14.52
CA PHE A 193 -5.39 -4.81 -15.37
C PHE A 193 -6.82 -4.97 -14.83
N GLY A 194 -7.09 -4.61 -13.57
CA GLY A 194 -8.39 -4.80 -12.90
C GLY A 194 -9.00 -3.51 -12.34
N THR A 195 -8.71 -2.35 -12.94
CA THR A 195 -9.29 -1.07 -12.50
C THR A 195 -10.71 -0.86 -13.01
N THR A 196 -11.52 -0.11 -12.26
CA THR A 196 -12.83 0.37 -12.69
C THR A 196 -12.88 1.90 -12.58
N PRO A 197 -12.98 2.65 -13.70
CA PRO A 197 -12.95 2.18 -15.09
C PRO A 197 -11.56 1.61 -15.50
N SER A 198 -11.53 0.79 -16.55
CA SER A 198 -10.29 0.20 -17.08
C SER A 198 -9.32 1.27 -17.58
N ILE A 199 -8.02 1.06 -17.36
CA ILE A 199 -6.97 1.86 -18.03
C ILE A 199 -7.13 1.70 -19.55
N LEU A 200 -6.99 2.83 -20.27
CA LEU A 200 -7.06 2.83 -21.73
C LEU A 200 -6.07 1.82 -22.33
N GLY A 201 -6.57 0.95 -23.22
CA GLY A 201 -5.75 -0.07 -23.87
C GLY A 201 -4.53 0.50 -24.59
N ASP A 202 -4.63 1.71 -25.16
CA ASP A 202 -3.50 2.42 -25.79
C ASP A 202 -2.35 2.72 -24.81
N VAL A 203 -2.65 2.97 -23.54
CA VAL A 203 -1.64 3.19 -22.51
C VAL A 203 -0.91 1.88 -22.21
N LEU A 204 -1.66 0.80 -21.99
CA LEU A 204 -1.08 -0.49 -21.64
C LEU A 204 -0.35 -1.15 -22.81
N THR A 205 -0.86 -1.07 -24.04
CA THR A 205 -0.18 -1.60 -25.23
C THR A 205 1.18 -0.92 -25.45
N LYS A 206 1.25 0.40 -25.27
CA LYS A 206 2.52 1.14 -25.32
C LYS A 206 3.44 0.82 -24.14
N ALA A 207 2.90 0.77 -22.92
CA ALA A 207 3.69 0.48 -21.72
C ALA A 207 4.32 -0.92 -21.76
N TYR A 208 3.58 -1.92 -22.21
CA TYR A 208 4.03 -3.31 -22.30
C TYR A 208 4.65 -3.69 -23.64
N GLN A 209 4.59 -2.82 -24.65
CA GLN A 209 5.10 -3.05 -26.01
C GLN A 209 4.50 -4.29 -26.68
N VAL A 210 3.21 -4.50 -26.47
CA VAL A 210 2.44 -5.64 -27.01
C VAL A 210 1.18 -5.16 -27.75
N ASP A 211 0.59 -6.04 -28.56
CA ASP A 211 -0.66 -5.75 -29.23
C ASP A 211 -1.87 -5.75 -28.27
N SER A 212 -2.99 -5.17 -28.72
CA SER A 212 -4.19 -5.01 -27.89
C SER A 212 -4.77 -6.34 -27.42
N ARG A 213 -4.62 -7.44 -28.18
CA ARG A 213 -5.18 -8.75 -27.81
C ARG A 213 -4.49 -9.31 -26.59
N VAL A 214 -3.20 -9.03 -26.41
CA VAL A 214 -2.46 -9.43 -25.19
C VAL A 214 -3.00 -8.67 -23.98
N ILE A 215 -3.20 -7.36 -24.11
CA ILE A 215 -3.76 -6.52 -23.03
C ILE A 215 -5.19 -6.95 -22.68
N GLU A 216 -6.04 -7.15 -23.68
CA GLU A 216 -7.42 -7.63 -23.49
C GLU A 216 -7.45 -8.98 -22.76
N LYS A 217 -6.54 -9.90 -23.11
CA LYS A 217 -6.40 -11.19 -22.40
C LYS A 217 -5.97 -11.02 -20.96
N LEU A 218 -5.03 -10.11 -20.67
CA LEU A 218 -4.58 -9.82 -19.31
C LEU A 218 -5.72 -9.20 -18.50
N GLN A 219 -6.39 -8.18 -19.01
CA GLN A 219 -7.55 -7.55 -18.37
C GLN A 219 -8.68 -8.55 -18.09
N ALA A 220 -8.93 -9.50 -18.99
CA ALA A 220 -9.93 -10.55 -18.80
C ALA A 220 -9.62 -11.50 -17.62
N GLN A 221 -8.37 -11.56 -17.13
CA GLN A 221 -8.03 -12.32 -15.92
C GLN A 221 -8.42 -11.59 -14.62
N PHE A 222 -8.75 -10.30 -14.69
CA PHE A 222 -9.06 -9.44 -13.54
C PHE A 222 -10.45 -8.81 -13.69
N PRO A 223 -11.54 -9.60 -13.61
CA PRO A 223 -12.89 -9.09 -13.82
C PRO A 223 -13.23 -7.97 -12.84
N SER A 224 -13.65 -6.82 -13.37
CA SER A 224 -14.20 -5.72 -12.60
C SER A 224 -15.58 -6.08 -12.05
N HIS A 225 -15.88 -5.69 -10.81
CA HIS A 225 -17.27 -5.64 -10.36
C HIS A 225 -17.99 -4.50 -11.10
N GLU A 226 -18.98 -4.89 -11.91
CA GLU A 226 -19.94 -4.10 -12.69
C GLU A 226 -19.63 -3.74 -14.16
N ASN A 227 -20.70 -3.87 -14.95
CA ASN A 227 -20.82 -3.76 -16.39
C ASN A 227 -20.52 -2.33 -16.88
N GLY A 228 -19.25 -1.99 -17.02
CA GLY A 228 -18.80 -0.74 -17.64
C GLY A 228 -18.68 -0.89 -19.15
N VAL A 229 -19.43 -0.07 -19.89
CA VAL A 229 -19.44 0.05 -21.36
C VAL A 229 -18.03 -0.07 -21.95
N GLU A 230 -17.90 -1.00 -22.90
CA GLU A 230 -16.76 -1.16 -23.79
C GLU A 230 -16.54 0.14 -24.59
N THR A 231 -15.84 1.14 -24.02
CA THR A 231 -15.34 2.27 -24.80
C THR A 231 -14.05 1.88 -25.51
N GLY A 232 -14.05 0.72 -26.18
CA GLY A 232 -12.98 0.19 -27.04
C GLY A 232 -12.67 1.06 -28.26
N ARG A 233 -12.88 2.38 -28.17
CA ARG A 233 -12.33 3.36 -29.09
C ARG A 233 -11.02 3.88 -28.51
N SER A 234 -9.92 3.45 -29.10
CA SER A 234 -8.63 4.13 -29.01
C SER A 234 -8.85 5.63 -29.27
N ILE A 235 -8.72 6.44 -28.23
CA ILE A 235 -8.78 7.90 -28.34
C ILE A 235 -7.69 8.39 -29.29
N LEU A 236 -6.54 7.70 -29.35
CA LEU A 236 -5.48 8.00 -30.30
C LEU A 236 -5.93 7.82 -31.76
N ARG A 237 -6.69 6.76 -32.08
CA ARG A 237 -7.27 6.59 -33.43
C ARG A 237 -8.26 7.70 -33.77
N LEU A 238 -9.08 8.12 -32.81
CA LEU A 238 -10.03 9.23 -33.00
C LEU A 238 -9.31 10.56 -33.23
N ILE A 239 -8.23 10.82 -32.50
CA ILE A 239 -7.39 12.02 -32.67
C ILE A 239 -6.66 11.98 -34.01
N GLN A 240 -6.11 10.82 -34.41
CA GLN A 240 -5.35 10.67 -35.65
C GLN A 240 -6.25 10.83 -36.88
N GLN A 241 -7.50 10.34 -36.83
CA GLN A 241 -8.50 10.58 -37.88
C GLN A 241 -8.88 12.06 -38.02
N ASN A 242 -8.90 12.82 -36.92
CA ASN A 242 -9.17 14.27 -36.96
C ASN A 242 -7.96 15.11 -37.41
N SER A 243 -6.74 14.59 -37.27
CA SER A 243 -5.51 15.28 -37.68
C SER A 243 -5.22 15.23 -39.19
N HIS A 244 -5.99 14.45 -39.96
CA HIS A 244 -5.87 14.35 -41.43
C HIS A 244 -6.98 15.11 -42.18
N SER A 245 -7.78 15.91 -41.47
CA SER A 245 -8.89 16.70 -42.03
C SER A 245 -8.58 18.19 -42.17
N TYR A 246 -7.30 18.58 -42.15
CA TYR A 246 -6.82 19.95 -42.43
C TYR A 246 -5.64 19.92 -43.42
#